data_AF-A0A1Z9AR70-F1
#
_entry.id   AF-A0A1Z9AR70-F1
#
_cell.length_a   1.000
_cell.length_b   1.000
_cell.length_c   1.000
_cell.angle_alpha   90.00
_cell.angle_beta   90.00
_cell.angle_gamma   90.00
#
_symmetry.space_group_name_H-M   'P 1'
#
loop_
_entity.id
_entity.type
_entity.pdbx_description
1 polymer ?
#
loop_
_entity_poly.entity_id
_entity_poly.type
_entity_poly.pdbx_seq_one_letter_code
_entity_poly.pdbx_strand_id
1 'polypeptide(L)'
;MAKYVITDIEYDDGHPELPTTLTMVLDREMEKEELEHEASEFISKETGFCHTAFCVEIDKQPNAKPLLPFVVLHTVGTASVPKGAVFMAVDNDHAVELMESENPHANITWIVQTDDVEHAFDVYHKESTFEDVG
;
A
#
# COMPACT_ATOMS: atom_id res chain seq x y z
N MET A 1 3.19 -14.72 -1.18
CA MET A 1 2.44 -14.76 -2.45
C MET A 1 2.80 -13.54 -3.28
N ALA A 2 3.54 -13.74 -4.37
CA ALA A 2 3.86 -12.73 -5.37
C ALA A 2 2.83 -12.84 -6.51
N LYS A 3 2.33 -11.69 -6.96
CA LYS A 3 1.37 -11.59 -8.06
C LYS A 3 2.10 -11.05 -9.28
N TYR A 4 1.81 -11.64 -10.43
CA TYR A 4 2.42 -11.29 -11.71
C TYR A 4 1.32 -11.03 -12.72
N VAL A 5 1.49 -10.00 -13.53
CA VAL A 5 0.63 -9.71 -14.67
C VAL A 5 1.36 -10.14 -15.92
N ILE A 6 0.68 -10.95 -16.72
CA ILE A 6 1.14 -11.38 -18.04
C ILE A 6 0.35 -10.55 -19.04
N THR A 7 1.01 -9.80 -19.92
CA THR A 7 0.39 -8.93 -20.94
C THR A 7 0.92 -9.25 -22.32
N ASP A 8 0.35 -8.60 -23.34
CA ASP A 8 0.81 -8.67 -24.73
C ASP A 8 0.96 -10.11 -25.24
N ILE A 9 0.03 -10.99 -24.84
CA ILE A 9 0.06 -12.40 -25.24
C ILE A 9 -0.32 -12.51 -26.71
N GLU A 10 0.60 -13.02 -27.53
CA GLU A 10 0.42 -13.29 -28.95
C GLU A 10 0.25 -14.80 -29.18
N TYR A 11 -0.83 -15.20 -29.86
CA TYR A 11 -1.15 -16.61 -30.14
C TYR A 11 -0.86 -16.99 -31.59
N ASP A 12 -0.41 -18.24 -31.82
CA ASP A 12 0.10 -18.74 -33.11
C ASP A 12 -0.93 -18.62 -34.26
N ASP A 13 -2.22 -18.87 -34.00
CA ASP A 13 -3.28 -18.88 -35.01
C ASP A 13 -4.14 -17.60 -35.03
N GLY A 14 -3.71 -16.54 -34.34
CA GLY A 14 -4.43 -15.26 -34.32
C GLY A 14 -5.86 -15.39 -33.80
N HIS A 15 -6.02 -15.82 -32.54
CA HIS A 15 -7.32 -15.99 -31.89
C HIS A 15 -7.77 -14.69 -31.20
N PRO A 16 -8.66 -13.87 -31.79
CA PRO A 16 -9.06 -12.58 -31.22
C PRO A 16 -9.95 -12.70 -29.97
N GLU A 17 -10.41 -13.91 -29.65
CA GLU A 17 -11.28 -14.19 -28.49
C GLU A 17 -10.47 -14.60 -27.24
N LEU A 18 -9.16 -14.84 -27.37
CA LEU A 18 -8.33 -15.21 -26.25
C LEU A 18 -7.88 -13.98 -25.45
N PRO A 19 -7.72 -14.12 -24.12
CA PRO A 19 -7.27 -13.03 -23.29
C PRO A 19 -5.83 -12.65 -23.62
N THR A 20 -5.59 -11.39 -23.97
CA THR A 20 -4.23 -10.86 -24.14
C THR A 20 -3.57 -10.48 -22.81
N THR A 21 -4.27 -10.69 -21.69
CA THR A 21 -3.80 -10.37 -20.35
C THR A 21 -4.29 -11.42 -19.35
N LEU A 22 -3.37 -11.92 -18.53
CA LEU A 22 -3.63 -12.90 -17.47
C LEU A 22 -2.95 -12.50 -16.17
N THR A 23 -3.43 -13.04 -15.06
CA THR A 23 -2.84 -12.83 -13.73
C THR A 23 -2.42 -14.15 -13.13
N MET A 24 -1.15 -14.25 -12.77
CA MET A 24 -0.57 -15.44 -12.13
C MET A 24 -0.18 -15.11 -10.68
N VAL A 25 -0.53 -16.00 -9.75
CA VAL A 25 -0.17 -15.86 -8.32
C VAL A 25 0.71 -17.02 -7.92
N LEU A 26 1.91 -16.70 -7.43
CA LEU A 26 2.90 -17.67 -6.99
C LEU A 26 3.16 -17.50 -5.50
N ASP A 27 3.50 -18.58 -4.80
CA ASP A 27 3.73 -18.50 -3.35
C ASP A 27 5.01 -17.73 -3.00
N ARG A 28 6.00 -17.77 -3.91
CA ARG A 28 7.32 -17.17 -3.80
C ARG A 28 7.66 -16.29 -5.01
N GLU A 29 8.65 -15.42 -4.83
CA GLU A 29 9.28 -14.71 -5.96
C GLU A 29 10.25 -15.64 -6.70
N MET A 30 10.26 -15.54 -8.03
CA MET A 30 11.10 -16.34 -8.92
C MET A 30 12.01 -15.41 -9.74
N GLU A 31 13.18 -15.92 -10.15
CA GLU A 31 14.08 -15.19 -11.05
C GLU A 31 13.45 -15.06 -12.44
N LYS A 32 13.88 -14.06 -13.21
CA LYS A 32 13.25 -13.71 -14.50
C LYS A 32 13.10 -14.91 -15.44
N GLU A 33 14.16 -15.69 -15.60
CA GLU A 33 14.15 -16.85 -16.50
C GLU A 33 13.18 -17.96 -16.03
N GLU A 34 13.10 -18.22 -14.72
CA GLU A 34 12.18 -19.20 -14.15
C GLU A 34 10.72 -18.71 -14.25
N LEU A 35 10.51 -17.41 -14.05
CA LEU A 35 9.21 -16.75 -14.18
C LEU A 35 8.69 -16.77 -15.62
N GLU A 36 9.53 -16.51 -16.61
CA GLU A 36 9.16 -16.57 -18.03
C GLU A 36 8.73 -18.00 -18.41
N HIS A 37 9.44 -19.02 -17.91
CA HIS A 37 9.07 -20.42 -18.14
C HIS A 37 7.71 -20.78 -17.51
N GLU A 38 7.52 -20.45 -16.24
CA GLU A 38 6.26 -20.72 -15.52
C GLU A 38 5.08 -19.93 -16.13
N ALA A 39 5.30 -18.67 -16.52
CA ALA A 39 4.28 -17.87 -17.20
C ALA A 39 3.86 -18.50 -18.54
N SER A 40 4.83 -19.02 -19.32
CA SER A 40 4.55 -19.72 -20.57
C SER A 40 3.70 -20.99 -20.36
N GLU A 41 4.05 -21.81 -19.37
CA GLU A 41 3.25 -22.99 -19.01
C GLU A 41 1.85 -22.59 -18.53
N PHE A 42 1.75 -21.53 -17.73
CA PHE A 42 0.51 -21.00 -17.21
C PHE A 42 -0.43 -20.53 -18.33
N ILE A 43 0.06 -19.73 -19.30
CA ILE A 43 -0.73 -19.27 -20.45
C ILE A 43 -1.29 -20.48 -21.21
N SER A 44 -0.45 -21.46 -21.50
CA SER A 44 -0.83 -22.63 -22.29
C SER A 44 -1.87 -23.48 -21.56
N LYS A 45 -1.74 -23.61 -20.24
CA LYS A 45 -2.67 -24.35 -19.39
C LYS A 45 -4.02 -23.65 -19.23
N GLU A 46 -4.00 -22.33 -19.03
CA GLU A 46 -5.20 -21.52 -18.80
C GLU A 46 -6.01 -21.34 -20.09
N THR A 47 -5.32 -21.16 -21.22
CA THR A 47 -5.97 -20.86 -22.51
C THR A 47 -6.18 -22.11 -23.35
N GLY A 48 -5.34 -23.13 -23.20
CA GLY A 48 -5.31 -24.33 -24.06
C GLY A 48 -4.62 -24.12 -25.41
N PHE A 49 -3.96 -22.96 -25.62
CA PHE A 49 -3.34 -22.59 -26.90
C PHE A 49 -1.85 -22.27 -26.76
N CYS A 50 -1.11 -22.51 -27.84
CA CYS A 50 0.27 -22.08 -27.97
C CYS A 50 0.36 -20.56 -28.20
N HIS A 51 1.39 -19.96 -27.65
CA HIS A 51 1.69 -18.53 -27.75
C HIS A 51 3.12 -18.34 -28.28
N THR A 52 3.35 -17.22 -28.95
CA THR A 52 4.63 -16.88 -29.58
C THR A 52 5.38 -15.79 -28.82
N ALA A 53 4.66 -14.91 -28.14
CA ALA A 53 5.22 -13.85 -27.32
C ALA A 53 4.28 -13.52 -26.15
N PHE A 54 4.87 -12.99 -25.08
CA PHE A 54 4.18 -12.39 -23.95
C PHE A 54 5.17 -11.51 -23.17
N CYS A 55 4.63 -10.56 -22.41
CA CYS A 55 5.35 -9.83 -21.40
C CYS A 55 4.92 -10.33 -20.02
N VAL A 56 5.87 -10.52 -19.11
CA VAL A 56 5.56 -10.79 -17.70
C VAL A 56 6.17 -9.72 -16.83
N GLU A 57 5.33 -9.11 -16.01
CA GLU A 57 5.74 -8.11 -15.04
C GLU A 57 5.26 -8.54 -13.66
N ILE A 58 6.06 -8.22 -12.65
CA ILE A 58 5.59 -8.35 -11.28
C ILE A 58 4.45 -7.35 -11.15
N ASP A 59 3.27 -7.82 -10.73
CA ASP A 59 2.22 -6.97 -10.18
C ASP A 59 2.79 -6.45 -8.86
N LYS A 60 3.68 -5.47 -8.97
CA LYS A 60 4.04 -4.59 -7.87
C LYS A 60 2.79 -3.77 -7.61
N GLN A 61 1.76 -4.42 -7.07
CA GLN A 61 1.04 -3.79 -5.98
C GLN A 61 2.17 -3.36 -5.05
N PRO A 62 2.48 -2.06 -4.99
CA PRO A 62 3.57 -1.59 -4.16
C PRO A 62 3.23 -2.18 -2.81
N ASN A 63 4.13 -3.02 -2.26
CA ASN A 63 4.04 -3.63 -0.95
C ASN A 63 3.01 -2.85 -0.16
N ALA A 64 1.79 -3.37 0.03
CA ALA A 64 0.79 -2.65 0.80
C ALA A 64 1.48 -2.41 2.13
N LYS A 65 2.04 -1.21 2.30
CA LYS A 65 2.90 -0.89 3.43
C LYS A 65 2.00 -1.26 4.60
N PRO A 66 2.46 -2.12 5.52
CA PRO A 66 1.59 -2.61 6.57
C PRO A 66 0.97 -1.37 7.21
N LEU A 67 -0.36 -1.31 7.22
CA LEU A 67 -1.03 -0.19 7.87
C LEU A 67 -0.66 -0.30 9.34
N LEU A 68 0.01 0.73 9.84
CA LEU A 68 0.40 0.85 11.22
C LEU A 68 -0.56 1.82 11.90
N PRO A 69 -0.83 1.63 13.20
CA PRO A 69 -1.62 2.59 13.94
C PRO A 69 -0.82 3.86 14.17
N PHE A 70 -1.43 5.00 13.85
CA PHE A 70 -0.94 6.34 14.15
C PHE A 70 -2.00 7.08 14.95
N VAL A 71 -1.58 7.70 16.04
CA VAL A 71 -2.41 8.68 16.77
C VAL A 71 -2.06 10.07 16.29
N VAL A 72 -3.05 10.75 15.70
CA VAL A 72 -2.96 12.15 15.28
C VAL A 72 -3.60 13.01 16.36
N LEU A 73 -2.81 13.86 17.01
CA LEU A 73 -3.28 14.87 17.95
C LEU A 73 -3.65 16.13 17.19
N HIS A 74 -4.88 16.60 17.35
CA HIS A 74 -5.38 17.75 16.60
C HIS A 74 -6.28 18.65 17.44
N THR A 75 -6.41 19.91 17.02
CA THR A 75 -7.37 20.88 17.56
C THR A 75 -8.41 21.23 16.50
N VAL A 76 -9.58 21.72 16.91
CA VAL A 76 -10.62 22.19 15.99
C VAL A 76 -11.10 23.56 16.49
N GLY A 77 -11.06 24.57 15.61
CA GLY A 77 -11.42 25.95 15.97
C GLY A 77 -10.46 26.56 17.01
N THR A 78 -11.01 27.23 18.02
CA THR A 78 -10.23 27.89 19.09
C THR A 78 -10.02 26.99 20.32
N ALA A 79 -10.22 25.67 20.21
CA ALA A 79 -10.07 24.77 21.34
C ALA A 79 -8.60 24.64 21.76
N SER A 80 -8.32 24.89 23.04
CA SER A 80 -6.97 24.82 23.61
C SER A 80 -6.51 23.40 23.94
N VAL A 81 -7.42 22.41 23.94
CA VAL A 81 -7.11 21.03 24.31
C VAL A 81 -7.06 20.15 23.06
N PRO A 82 -5.90 19.54 22.74
CA PRO A 82 -5.80 18.62 21.62
C PRO A 82 -6.61 17.35 21.88
N LYS A 83 -7.16 16.78 20.81
CA LYS A 83 -7.85 15.48 20.79
C LYS A 83 -7.03 14.49 19.98
N GLY A 84 -7.01 13.23 20.38
CA GLY A 84 -6.37 12.14 19.63
C GLY A 84 -7.36 11.40 18.75
N ALA A 85 -6.99 11.16 17.50
CA ALA A 85 -7.68 10.28 16.57
C ALA A 85 -6.71 9.19 16.09
N VAL A 86 -7.20 7.96 15.95
CA VAL A 86 -6.38 6.80 15.55
C VAL A 86 -6.63 6.48 14.09
N PHE A 87 -5.57 6.44 13.30
CA PHE A 87 -5.60 6.11 11.87
C PHE A 87 -4.71 4.92 11.57
N MET A 88 -5.19 4.04 10.70
CA MET A 88 -4.37 2.99 10.11
C MET A 88 -3.73 3.57 8.85
N ALA A 89 -2.46 3.93 8.91
CA ALA A 89 -1.75 4.62 7.84
C ALA A 89 -0.44 3.91 7.47
N VAL A 90 0.11 4.27 6.31
CA VAL A 90 1.36 3.64 5.82
C VAL A 90 2.61 4.36 6.33
N ASP A 91 2.45 5.63 6.67
CA ASP A 91 3.43 6.57 7.20
C ASP A 91 2.70 7.84 7.70
N ASN A 92 3.46 8.79 8.24
CA ASN A 92 2.91 10.02 8.81
C ASN A 92 2.15 10.87 7.78
N ASP A 93 2.65 11.01 6.56
CA ASP A 93 1.97 11.78 5.50
C ASP A 93 0.62 11.17 5.16
N HIS A 94 0.54 9.84 5.03
CA HIS A 94 -0.75 9.17 4.83
C HIS A 94 -1.70 9.38 6.03
N ALA A 95 -1.19 9.42 7.26
CA ALA A 95 -2.02 9.71 8.44
C ALA A 95 -2.57 11.15 8.42
N VAL A 96 -1.79 12.12 7.92
CA VAL A 96 -2.24 13.51 7.69
C VAL A 96 -3.36 13.55 6.66
N GLU A 97 -3.16 12.91 5.51
CA GLU A 97 -4.16 12.90 4.43
C GLU A 97 -5.50 12.31 4.90
N LEU A 98 -5.46 11.23 5.68
CA LEU A 98 -6.65 10.63 6.29
C LEU A 98 -7.33 11.59 7.27
N MET A 99 -6.55 12.29 8.10
CA MET A 99 -7.07 13.27 9.05
C MET A 99 -7.70 14.47 8.36
N GLU A 100 -7.08 15.02 7.32
CA GLU A 100 -7.61 16.15 6.54
C GLU A 100 -8.87 15.74 5.76
N SER A 101 -8.96 14.48 5.33
CA SER A 101 -10.15 13.91 4.69
C SER A 101 -11.34 13.78 5.64
N GLU A 102 -11.11 13.26 6.86
CA GLU A 102 -12.17 13.13 7.87
C GLU A 102 -12.55 14.47 8.51
N ASN A 103 -11.57 15.35 8.72
CA ASN A 103 -11.79 16.63 9.40
C ASN A 103 -10.91 17.74 8.80
N PRO A 104 -11.36 18.35 7.68
CA PRO A 104 -10.60 19.39 6.97
C PRO A 104 -10.43 20.70 7.75
N HIS A 105 -11.08 20.83 8.91
CA HIS A 105 -10.96 21.98 9.81
C HIS A 105 -10.05 21.70 11.01
N ALA A 106 -9.46 20.51 11.07
CA ALA A 106 -8.54 20.15 12.13
C ALA A 106 -7.17 20.77 11.89
N ASN A 107 -6.58 21.32 12.95
CA ASN A 107 -5.18 21.72 12.96
C ASN A 107 -4.37 20.63 13.64
N ILE A 108 -3.55 19.93 12.86
CA ILE A 108 -2.72 18.82 13.35
C ILE A 108 -1.59 19.40 14.20
N THR A 109 -1.52 18.94 15.45
CA THR A 109 -0.54 19.38 16.44
C THR A 109 0.62 18.41 16.56
N TRP A 110 0.35 17.10 16.51
CA TRP A 110 1.36 16.05 16.65
C TRP A 110 0.91 14.73 16.02
N ILE A 111 1.85 13.88 15.64
CA ILE A 111 1.58 12.54 15.09
C ILE A 111 2.54 11.55 15.74
N VAL A 112 1.99 10.45 16.28
CA VAL A 112 2.78 9.39 16.92
C VAL A 112 2.38 8.05 16.32
N GLN A 113 3.37 7.23 15.91
CA GLN A 113 3.12 5.86 15.50
C GLN A 113 2.87 4.97 16.72
N THR A 114 1.61 4.83 17.13
CA THR A 114 1.16 4.01 18.26
C THR A 114 -0.35 3.73 18.11
N ASP A 115 -0.85 2.66 18.74
CA ASP A 115 -2.29 2.41 18.91
C ASP A 115 -2.84 3.00 20.23
N ASP A 116 -1.97 3.52 21.09
CA ASP A 116 -2.33 4.01 22.42
C ASP A 116 -2.41 5.54 22.46
N VAL A 117 -3.62 6.06 22.66
CA VAL A 117 -3.87 7.51 22.70
C VAL A 117 -3.23 8.16 23.93
N GLU A 118 -3.21 7.48 25.08
CA GLU A 118 -2.61 8.02 26.31
C GLU A 118 -1.09 8.21 26.15
N HIS A 119 -0.44 7.24 25.52
CA HIS A 119 0.98 7.29 25.17
C HIS A 119 1.29 8.44 24.22
N ALA A 120 0.42 8.69 23.23
CA ALA A 120 0.59 9.83 22.34
C ALA A 120 0.52 11.18 23.09
N PHE A 121 -0.36 11.31 24.08
CA PHE A 121 -0.42 12.48 24.95
C PHE A 121 0.79 12.58 25.89
N ASP A 122 1.31 11.47 26.43
CA ASP A 122 2.54 11.47 27.24
C ASP A 122 3.74 11.98 26.43
N VAL A 123 3.91 11.46 25.21
CA VAL A 123 4.95 11.93 24.27
C VAL A 123 4.79 13.41 23.97
N TYR A 124 3.58 13.85 23.61
CA TYR A 124 3.30 15.26 23.34
C TYR A 124 3.61 16.17 24.54
N HIS A 125 3.18 15.81 25.75
CA HIS A 125 3.46 16.61 26.95
C HIS A 125 4.94 16.62 27.30
N LYS A 126 5.61 15.47 27.17
CA LYS A 126 7.04 15.36 27.44
C LYS A 126 7.83 16.26 26.50
N GLU A 127 7.60 16.17 25.19
CA GLU A 127 8.33 16.98 24.21
C GLU A 127 7.97 18.46 24.27
N SER A 128 6.69 18.80 24.51
CA SER A 128 6.27 20.19 24.73
C SER A 128 6.91 20.82 25.98
N THR A 129 7.24 20.01 27.00
CA THR A 129 7.90 20.50 28.23
C THR A 129 9.39 20.83 28.00
N PHE A 130 10.03 20.28 26.97
CA PHE A 130 11.44 20.57 26.66
C PHE A 130 11.63 21.85 25.83
N GLU A 131 10.59 22.40 25.22
CA GLU A 131 10.67 23.68 24.47
C GLU A 131 10.61 24.93 25.37
N ASP A 132 10.29 24.81 26.67
CA ASP A 132 10.14 25.96 27.61
C ASP A 132 11.39 26.24 28.47
N VAL A 133 12.49 25.52 28.27
CA VAL A 133 13.78 25.75 28.96
C VAL A 133 14.85 26.27 27.99
N GLY A 134 14.55 27.40 27.36
CA GLY A 134 15.50 28.23 26.60
C GLY A 134 15.91 29.48 27.38
#